data_AF-A0A959B1S9-F1
#
_entry.id   AF-A0A959B1S9-F1
#
_cell.length_a   1.000
_cell.length_b   1.000
_cell.length_c   1.000
_cell.angle_alpha   90.00
_cell.angle_beta   90.00
_cell.angle_gamma   90.00
#
_symmetry.space_group_name_H-M   'P 1'
#
loop_
_entity.id
_entity.type
_entity.pdbx_description
1 polymer ?
#
loop_
_entity_poly.entity_id
_entity_poly.type
_entity_poly.pdbx_seq_one_letter_code
_entity_poly.pdbx_strand_id
1 'polypeptide(L)'
;MNTHKFFQLAVFLLALLVGAAPLTASSHREAPLISNDPLADNTDLYAFRNPRNPRNIVIIANYVPMQLPHGGPNYYSFGENIRYEIHIDNDASKP
;
A
#
# COMPACT_ATOMS: atom_id res chain seq x y z
N MET A 1 25.11 -19.14 -39.41
CA MET A 1 25.38 -18.16 -38.33
C MET A 1 24.05 -17.85 -37.64
N ASN A 2 24.01 -17.85 -36.30
CA ASN A 2 22.83 -18.10 -35.48
C ASN A 2 21.92 -16.86 -35.28
N THR A 3 21.38 -16.32 -36.37
CA THR A 3 20.61 -15.06 -36.41
C THR A 3 19.44 -15.02 -35.42
N HIS A 4 18.79 -16.16 -35.17
CA HIS A 4 17.71 -16.26 -34.18
C HIS A 4 18.18 -16.01 -32.74
N LYS A 5 19.40 -16.42 -32.38
CA LYS A 5 19.96 -16.18 -31.03
C LYS A 5 20.27 -14.70 -30.80
N PHE A 6 20.75 -14.00 -31.84
CA PHE A 6 21.00 -12.56 -31.77
C PHE A 6 19.69 -11.77 -31.66
N PHE A 7 18.66 -12.18 -32.41
CA PHE A 7 17.33 -11.57 -32.31
C PHE A 7 16.72 -11.78 -30.91
N GLN A 8 16.79 -12.99 -30.36
CA GLN A 8 16.32 -13.28 -29.00
C GLN A 8 17.09 -12.47 -27.94
N LEU A 9 18.40 -12.36 -28.08
CA LEU A 9 19.22 -11.55 -27.16
C LEU A 9 18.88 -10.07 -27.24
N ALA A 10 18.66 -9.54 -28.45
CA ALA A 10 18.26 -8.15 -28.64
C ALA A 10 16.88 -7.85 -28.03
N VAL A 11 15.90 -8.75 -28.20
CA VAL A 11 14.57 -8.64 -27.58
C VAL A 11 14.68 -8.70 -26.05
N PHE A 12 15.50 -9.58 -25.51
CA PHE A 12 15.70 -9.71 -24.06
C PHE A 12 16.37 -8.46 -23.45
N LEU A 13 17.40 -7.92 -24.12
CA LEU A 13 18.06 -6.69 -23.70
C LEU A 13 17.12 -5.48 -23.77
N LEU A 14 16.30 -5.39 -24.82
CA LEU A 14 15.29 -4.34 -24.94
C LEU A 14 14.24 -4.44 -23.83
N ALA A 15 13.79 -5.66 -23.47
CA ALA A 15 12.86 -5.87 -22.37
C ALA A 15 13.45 -5.44 -21.01
N LEU A 16 14.73 -5.71 -20.76
CA LEU A 16 15.46 -5.24 -19.56
C LEU A 16 15.55 -3.72 -19.51
N LEU A 17 15.84 -3.07 -20.64
CA LEU A 17 15.90 -1.61 -20.75
C LEU A 17 14.55 -0.94 -20.49
N VAL A 18 13.45 -1.53 -20.98
CA VAL A 18 12.08 -1.02 -20.74
C VAL A 18 11.64 -1.30 -19.30
N GLY A 19 12.01 -2.44 -18.70
CA GLY A 19 11.69 -2.79 -17.32
C GLY A 19 12.47 -2.01 -16.25
N ALA A 20 13.51 -1.27 -16.64
CA ALA A 20 14.36 -0.49 -15.73
C ALA A 20 13.95 0.99 -15.61
N ALA A 21 12.83 1.41 -16.19
CA ALA A 21 12.34 2.76 -16.03
C ALA A 21 12.04 3.06 -14.53
N PRO A 22 12.39 4.26 -14.01
CA PRO A 22 12.06 4.62 -12.64
C PRO A 22 10.55 4.60 -12.47
N LEU A 23 10.05 3.69 -11.63
CA LEU A 23 8.65 3.64 -11.25
C LEU A 23 8.40 4.78 -10.27
N THR A 24 7.55 5.73 -10.66
CA THR A 24 7.03 6.75 -9.74
C THR A 24 5.97 6.09 -8.87
N ALA A 25 6.38 5.50 -7.75
CA ALA A 25 5.46 5.09 -6.71
C ALA A 25 4.98 6.35 -5.98
N SER A 26 3.68 6.60 -5.98
CA SER A 26 3.08 7.69 -5.19
C SER A 26 3.01 7.25 -3.73
N SER A 27 3.53 8.07 -2.83
CA SER A 27 3.28 7.94 -1.39
C SER A 27 1.97 8.66 -1.03
N HIS A 28 1.10 8.02 -0.25
CA HIS A 28 -0.13 8.67 0.27
C HIS A 28 0.18 9.95 1.05
N ARG A 29 1.30 9.95 1.78
CA ARG A 29 1.80 11.11 2.54
C ARG A 29 2.15 12.32 1.67
N GLU A 30 2.42 12.11 0.39
CA GLU A 30 2.80 13.18 -0.55
C GLU A 30 1.58 13.87 -1.16
N ALA A 31 0.36 13.38 -0.91
CA ALA A 31 -0.86 14.06 -1.31
C ALA A 31 -0.97 15.42 -0.57
N PRO A 32 -1.18 16.55 -1.27
CA PRO A 32 -1.11 17.90 -0.66
C PRO A 32 -2.07 18.16 0.51
N LEU A 33 -3.20 17.45 0.58
CA LEU A 33 -4.17 17.60 1.68
C LEU A 33 -3.78 16.78 2.91
N ILE A 34 -3.24 15.56 2.71
CA ILE A 34 -2.84 14.67 3.81
C ILE A 34 -1.48 15.05 4.39
N SER A 35 -0.60 15.66 3.61
CA SER A 35 0.68 16.16 4.12
C SER A 35 0.51 17.22 5.24
N ASN A 36 -0.60 17.96 5.23
CA ASN A 36 -0.97 18.94 6.26
C ASN A 36 -1.79 18.33 7.41
N ASP A 37 -2.28 17.09 7.27
CA ASP A 37 -3.01 16.35 8.30
C ASP A 37 -2.44 14.92 8.45
N PRO A 38 -1.22 14.78 9.00
CA PRO A 38 -0.51 13.51 9.04
C PRO A 38 -1.16 12.46 9.93
N LEU A 39 -2.08 12.87 10.83
CA LEU A 39 -2.82 11.94 11.69
C LEU A 39 -4.01 11.30 10.96
N ALA A 40 -4.46 11.90 9.86
CA ALA A 40 -5.48 11.33 8.97
C ALA A 40 -4.88 10.43 7.87
N ASP A 41 -3.55 10.37 7.75
CA ASP A 41 -2.86 9.60 6.72
C ASP A 41 -3.09 8.09 6.91
N ASN A 42 -3.87 7.49 6.02
CA ASN A 42 -4.14 6.07 5.97
C ASN A 42 -3.02 5.35 5.22
N THR A 43 -2.33 4.42 5.87
CA THR A 43 -1.22 3.72 5.24
C THR A 43 -1.70 2.48 4.52
N ASP A 44 -2.42 1.61 5.22
CA ASP A 44 -2.77 0.28 4.74
C ASP A 44 -4.07 -0.23 5.37
N LEU A 45 -4.79 -1.06 4.60
CA LEU A 45 -5.91 -1.85 5.07
C LEU A 45 -5.58 -3.33 4.92
N TYR A 46 -5.70 -4.09 6.00
CA TYR A 46 -5.55 -5.54 5.99
C TYR A 46 -6.90 -6.18 6.27
N ALA A 47 -7.26 -7.18 5.45
CA ALA A 47 -8.44 -8.00 5.67
C ALA A 47 -8.05 -9.47 5.50
N PHE A 48 -8.24 -10.26 6.55
CA PHE A 48 -7.91 -11.69 6.53
C PHE A 48 -8.84 -12.50 7.42
N ARG A 49 -8.97 -13.79 7.10
CA ARG A 49 -9.77 -14.71 7.90
C ARG A 49 -9.06 -14.97 9.24
N ASN A 50 -9.81 -14.91 10.34
CA ASN A 50 -9.24 -15.12 11.67
C ASN A 50 -8.62 -16.55 11.77
N PRO A 51 -7.35 -16.68 12.21
CA PRO A 51 -6.64 -17.97 12.25
C PRO A 51 -7.15 -18.93 13.33
N ARG A 52 -7.88 -18.44 14.34
CA ARG A 52 -8.47 -19.25 15.42
C ARG A 52 -9.96 -19.50 15.25
N ASN A 53 -10.67 -18.60 14.57
CA ASN A 53 -12.09 -18.76 14.26
C ASN A 53 -12.38 -18.42 12.78
N PRO A 54 -12.40 -19.42 11.89
CA PRO A 54 -12.59 -19.20 10.45
C PRO A 54 -13.91 -18.54 10.03
N ARG A 55 -14.89 -18.43 10.94
CA ARG A 55 -16.17 -17.73 10.67
C ARG A 55 -16.07 -16.21 10.76
N ASN A 56 -14.95 -15.67 11.25
CA ASN A 56 -14.73 -14.24 11.38
C ASN A 56 -13.71 -13.73 10.37
N ILE A 57 -13.96 -12.53 9.84
CA ILE A 57 -12.96 -11.72 9.14
C ILE A 57 -12.39 -10.72 10.14
N VAL A 58 -11.06 -10.56 10.14
CA VAL A 58 -10.35 -9.51 10.86
C VAL A 58 -10.03 -8.42 9.85
N ILE A 59 -10.37 -7.19 10.20
CA ILE A 59 -10.07 -5.99 9.42
C ILE A 59 -9.22 -5.06 10.29
N ILE A 60 -8.13 -4.55 9.73
CA ILE A 60 -7.20 -3.63 10.39
C ILE A 60 -6.95 -2.46 9.45
N ALA A 61 -7.22 -1.24 9.90
CA ALA A 61 -6.87 -0.01 9.19
C ALA A 61 -5.74 0.68 9.94
N ASN A 62 -4.63 0.94 9.25
CA ASN A 62 -3.46 1.60 9.80
C ASN A 62 -3.41 3.07 9.41
N TYR A 63 -2.97 3.88 10.36
CA TYR A 63 -2.80 5.32 10.21
C TYR A 63 -1.46 5.74 10.80
N VAL A 64 -0.96 6.91 10.37
CA VAL A 64 0.32 7.49 10.79
C VAL A 64 1.52 6.63 10.33
N PRO A 65 2.14 6.94 9.17
CA PRO A 65 3.22 6.14 8.61
C PRO A 65 4.54 6.24 9.38
N MET A 66 5.46 5.34 9.05
CA MET A 66 6.88 5.39 9.46
C MET A 66 7.12 5.37 10.98
N GLN A 67 6.38 4.55 11.72
CA GLN A 67 6.58 4.32 13.16
C GLN A 67 7.77 3.40 13.46
N LEU A 68 8.96 3.77 13.00
CA LEU A 68 10.16 2.95 13.15
C LEU A 68 10.59 2.87 14.63
N PRO A 69 10.92 1.69 15.16
CA PRO A 69 11.26 1.52 16.58
C PRO A 69 12.43 2.38 17.08
N HIS A 70 13.39 2.67 16.20
CA HIS A 70 14.58 3.48 16.50
C HIS A 70 14.34 4.99 16.28
N GLY A 71 13.13 5.41 15.89
CA GLY A 71 12.80 6.80 15.56
C GLY A 71 12.82 7.74 16.76
N GLY A 72 12.53 7.23 17.96
CA GLY A 72 12.61 7.97 19.22
C GLY A 72 11.70 9.19 19.33
N PRO A 73 11.45 9.62 20.57
CA PRO A 73 10.26 9.15 21.29
C PRO A 73 8.99 9.05 20.41
N ASN A 74 8.35 7.87 20.44
CA ASN A 74 7.18 7.54 19.62
C ASN A 74 5.90 8.09 20.27
N TYR A 75 5.49 9.29 19.87
CA TYR A 75 4.22 9.89 20.29
C TYR A 75 3.18 9.80 19.18
N TYR A 76 2.71 8.59 18.91
CA TYR A 76 1.65 8.36 17.92
C TYR A 76 0.31 8.24 18.64
N SER A 77 -0.64 9.09 18.28
CA SER A 77 -2.01 9.06 18.79
C SER A 77 -2.99 9.21 17.65
N PHE A 78 -4.23 8.79 17.87
CA PHE A 78 -5.32 9.21 17.00
C PHE A 78 -5.58 10.71 17.18
N GLY A 79 -5.92 11.39 16.09
CA GLY A 79 -6.32 12.78 16.15
C GLY A 79 -7.72 12.92 16.74
N GLU A 80 -7.92 13.90 17.61
CA GLU A 80 -9.21 14.14 18.28
C GLU A 80 -10.27 14.73 17.34
N ASN A 81 -9.85 15.36 16.25
CA ASN A 81 -10.72 15.99 15.25
C ASN A 81 -10.75 15.22 13.92
N ILE A 82 -10.44 13.91 13.95
CA ILE A 82 -10.43 13.05 12.76
C ILE A 82 -11.46 11.94 12.92
N ARG A 83 -12.21 11.67 11.85
CA ARG A 83 -13.18 10.58 11.77
C ARG A 83 -12.55 9.38 11.07
N TYR A 84 -12.25 8.33 11.85
CA TYR A 84 -11.71 7.07 11.34
C TYR A 84 -12.85 6.05 11.17
N GLU A 85 -13.10 5.59 9.95
CA GLU A 85 -14.20 4.66 9.66
C GLU A 85 -13.81 3.56 8.69
N ILE A 86 -14.43 2.40 8.89
CA ILE A 86 -14.42 1.28 7.96
C ILE A 86 -15.87 1.06 7.55
N HIS A 87 -16.16 1.30 6.28
CA HIS A 87 -17.48 1.04 5.72
C HIS A 87 -17.47 -0.37 5.14
N ILE A 88 -18.42 -1.20 5.58
CA ILE A 88 -18.50 -2.61 5.17
C ILE A 88 -19.81 -2.79 4.40
N ASP A 89 -19.70 -3.17 3.14
CA ASP A 89 -20.80 -3.77 2.41
C ASP A 89 -20.67 -5.30 2.47
N ASN A 90 -21.71 -5.95 2.98
CA ASN A 90 -21.81 -7.41 3.05
C ASN A 90 -23.03 -7.94 2.28
N ASP A 91 -23.71 -7.10 1.50
CA ASP A 91 -24.80 -7.48 0.64
C ASP A 91 -24.27 -7.84 -0.75
N ALA A 92 -23.99 -9.11 -0.99
CA ALA A 92 -23.50 -9.59 -2.29
C ALA A 92 -24.50 -9.39 -3.45
N SER A 93 -25.73 -8.95 -3.18
CA SER A 93 -26.72 -8.63 -4.21
C SER A 93 -26.65 -7.19 -4.72
N LYS A 94 -25.90 -6.32 -4.04
CA LYS A 94 -25.72 -4.91 -4.42
C LYS A 94 -24.24 -4.65 -4.71
N PRO A 95 -23.89 -4.13 -5.91
CA PRO A 95 -22.51 -3.77 -6.24
C PRO A 95 -22.05 -2.51 -5.50
#